data_AF-A0A9D7EEA8-F1
#
_entry.id   AF-A0A9D7EEA8-F1
#
_cell.length_a   1.000
_cell.length_b   1.000
_cell.length_c   1.000
_cell.angle_alpha   90.00
_cell.angle_beta   90.00
_cell.angle_gamma   90.00
#
_symmetry.space_group_name_H-M   'P 1'
#
loop_
_entity.id
_entity.type
_entity.pdbx_description
1 polymer ?
#
loop_
_entity_poly.entity_id
_entity_poly.type
_entity_poly.pdbx_seq_one_letter_code
_entity_poly.pdbx_strand_id
1 'polypeptide(L)' 'MRRTFLQDALSFWYLGALIFLLLISAGMTFMAQDRAAYMRAGAVMKAAMVMAVAYGALVARSLDA' A
#
# COMPACT_ATOMS: atom_id res chain seq x y z
N MET A 1 14.60 19.75 4.77
CA MET A 1 14.80 18.36 4.29
C MET A 1 13.51 17.55 4.10
N ARG A 2 12.39 17.88 4.78
CA ARG A 2 11.10 17.15 4.64
C ARG A 2 10.39 17.25 3.27
N ARG A 3 10.69 18.28 2.45
CA ARG A 3 10.06 18.46 1.12
C ARG A 3 10.70 17.61 0.01
N THR A 4 11.96 17.19 0.16
CA THR A 4 12.68 16.46 -0.88
C THR A 4 12.16 15.03 -1.03
N PHE A 5 11.87 14.35 0.09
CA PHE A 5 11.33 12.99 0.07
C PHE A 5 9.93 12.87 -0.55
N LEU A 6 9.06 13.88 -0.43
CA LEU A 6 7.76 13.86 -1.13
C LEU A 6 7.89 14.11 -2.64
N GLN A 7 9.03 14.65 -3.09
CA GLN A 7 9.33 14.89 -4.51
C GLN A 7 10.22 13.81 -5.13
N ASP A 8 10.69 12.85 -4.33
CA ASP A 8 11.54 11.77 -4.81
C ASP A 8 10.73 10.72 -5.58
N ALA A 9 11.29 10.28 -6.72
CA ALA A 9 10.68 9.31 -7.61
C ALA A 9 10.27 8.01 -6.88
N LEU A 10 11.01 7.64 -5.84
CA LEU A 10 10.73 6.47 -5.00
C LEU A 10 9.36 6.59 -4.30
N SER A 11 9.05 7.74 -3.72
CA SER A 11 7.78 8.00 -3.03
C SER A 11 6.60 7.98 -3.99
N PHE A 12 6.79 8.50 -5.20
CA PHE A 12 5.77 8.48 -6.25
C PHE A 12 5.45 7.05 -6.69
N TRP A 13 6.47 6.24 -6.99
CA TRP A 13 6.29 4.83 -7.35
C TRP A 13 5.66 4.03 -6.21
N TYR A 14 6.09 4.26 -4.98
CA TYR A 14 5.55 3.60 -3.80
C TYR A 14 4.05 3.92 -3.60
N LEU A 15 3.67 5.20 -3.64
CA LEU A 15 2.27 5.60 -3.53
C LEU A 15 1.43 5.04 -4.68
N GLY A 16 1.95 5.07 -5.91
CA GLY A 16 1.30 4.47 -7.07
C GLY A 16 1.05 2.97 -6.90
N ALA A 17 2.06 2.22 -6.45
CA ALA A 17 1.95 0.79 -6.16
C ALA A 17 0.93 0.52 -5.04
N LEU A 18 0.94 1.32 -3.98
CA LEU A 18 0.01 1.20 -2.85
C LEU A 18 -1.44 1.44 -3.30
N ILE A 19 -1.68 2.53 -4.03
CA ILE A 19 -3.02 2.86 -4.56
C ILE A 19 -3.51 1.75 -5.50
N PHE A 20 -2.65 1.25 -6.38
CA PHE A 20 -2.99 0.16 -7.29
C PHE A 20 -3.39 -1.12 -6.53
N LEU A 21 -2.63 -1.52 -5.52
CA LEU A 21 -2.93 -2.68 -4.66
C LEU A 21 -4.27 -2.52 -3.92
N LEU A 22 -4.54 -1.30 -3.41
CA LEU A 22 -5.80 -0.98 -2.76
C LEU A 22 -6.97 -1.03 -3.76
N LEU A 23 -6.78 -0.55 -4.99
CA LEU A 23 -7.80 -0.57 -6.03
C LEU A 23 -8.10 -2.00 -6.50
N ILE A 24 -7.08 -2.84 -6.64
CA ILE A 24 -7.25 -4.28 -6.92
C ILE A 24 -8.04 -4.92 -5.77
N SER A 25 -7.65 -4.66 -4.52
CA SER A 25 -8.34 -5.20 -3.36
C SER A 25 -9.83 -4.79 -3.35
N ALA A 26 -10.11 -3.52 -3.62
CA ALA A 26 -11.47 -2.99 -3.68
C ALA A 26 -12.28 -3.61 -4.82
N GLY A 27 -11.69 -3.73 -6.02
CA GLY A 27 -12.31 -4.37 -7.18
C GLY A 27 -12.64 -5.85 -6.94
N MET A 28 -11.72 -6.59 -6.34
CA MET A 28 -11.97 -7.97 -5.93
C MET A 28 -13.07 -8.09 -4.88
N THR A 29 -13.14 -7.12 -3.96
CA THR A 29 -14.21 -7.08 -2.94
C THR A 29 -15.56 -6.80 -3.59
N PHE A 30 -15.62 -5.89 -4.57
CA PHE A 30 -16.84 -5.56 -5.30
C PHE A 30 -17.37 -6.73 -6.14
N MET A 31 -16.45 -7.52 -6.72
CA MET A 31 -16.78 -8.70 -7.54
C MET A 31 -16.98 -9.98 -6.71
N ALA A 32 -16.73 -9.95 -5.41
CA ALA A 32 -16.81 -11.14 -4.57
C ALA A 32 -18.26 -11.56 -4.33
N GLN A 33 -18.67 -12.65 -4.97
CA GLN A 33 -19.99 -13.27 -4.74
C GLN A 33 -19.95 -14.36 -3.65
N ASP A 34 -18.76 -14.87 -3.33
CA ASP A 34 -18.55 -15.93 -2.36
C ASP A 34 -17.63 -15.51 -1.21
N ARG A 35 -17.81 -16.13 -0.04
CA ARG A 35 -16.97 -15.90 1.15
C ARG A 35 -15.49 -16.16 0.89
N ALA A 36 -15.17 -17.15 0.06
CA ALA A 36 -13.78 -17.44 -0.32
C ALA A 36 -13.15 -16.31 -1.15
N ALA A 37 -13.92 -15.65 -2.01
CA ALA A 37 -13.46 -14.50 -2.79
C ALA A 37 -13.20 -13.29 -1.88
N TYR A 38 -14.08 -13.04 -0.90
CA TYR A 38 -13.86 -12.01 0.12
C TYR A 38 -12.58 -12.24 0.94
N MET A 39 -12.28 -13.49 1.31
CA MET A 39 -11.04 -13.82 2.04
C MET A 39 -9.78 -13.55 1.21
N ARG A 40 -9.81 -13.83 -0.10
CA ARG A 40 -8.71 -13.52 -1.02
C ARG A 40 -8.52 -12.01 -1.19
N ALA A 41 -9.62 -11.26 -1.32
CA ALA A 41 -9.57 -9.80 -1.33
C ALA A 41 -8.96 -9.24 -0.03
N GLY A 42 -9.36 -9.78 1.12
CA GLY A 42 -8.80 -9.43 2.42
C GLY A 42 -7.30 -9.73 2.54
N ALA A 43 -6.80 -10.81 1.91
CA ALA A 43 -5.36 -11.11 1.88
C ALA A 43 -4.58 -10.03 1.11
N VAL A 44 -5.12 -9.53 -0.01
CA VAL A 44 -4.50 -8.45 -0.79
C VAL A 44 -4.53 -7.12 -0.04
N MET A 45 -5.62 -6.81 0.67
CA MET A 45 -5.68 -5.66 1.58
C MET A 45 -4.60 -5.74 2.66
N LYS A 46 -4.42 -6.91 3.28
CA LYS A 46 -3.38 -7.11 4.31
C LYS A 46 -1.98 -6.93 3.72
N ALA A 47 -1.73 -7.43 2.52
CA ALA A 47 -0.45 -7.21 1.83
C ALA A 47 -0.18 -5.70 1.61
N ALA A 48 -1.20 -4.95 1.16
CA ALA A 48 -1.11 -3.50 1.02
C ALA A 48 -0.79 -2.81 2.36
N MET A 49 -1.42 -3.24 3.47
CA MET A 49 -1.13 -2.72 4.81
C MET A 49 0.29 -3.01 5.27
N VAL A 50 0.82 -4.21 5.01
CA VAL A 50 2.22 -4.55 5.36
C VAL A 50 3.19 -3.66 4.59
N MET A 51 2.94 -3.43 3.30
CA MET A 51 3.74 -2.49 2.50
C MET A 51 3.64 -1.05 3.04
N ALA A 52 2.44 -0.62 3.45
CA ALA A 52 2.18 0.65 4.15
C ALA A 52 3.09 0.85 5.36
N VAL A 53 3.10 -0.13 6.24
CA VAL A 53 3.86 -0.08 7.48
C VAL A 53 5.36 -0.14 7.22
N ALA A 54 5.82 -1.01 6.30
CA ALA A 54 7.23 -1.15 5.96
C ALA A 54 7.82 0.16 5.41
N TYR A 55 7.09 0.82 4.50
CA TYR A 55 7.51 2.12 3.98
C TYR A 55 7.48 3.21 5.04
N GLY A 56 6.43 3.25 5.86
CA GLY A 56 6.36 4.20 6.99
C GLY A 56 7.55 4.04 7.95
N ALA A 57 7.95 2.81 8.25
CA ALA A 57 9.11 2.51 9.09
C ALA A 57 10.44 2.92 8.43
N LEU A 58 10.60 2.68 7.13
CA LEU A 58 11.76 3.16 6.37
C LEU A 58 11.87 4.69 6.39
N VAL A 59 10.74 5.38 6.16
CA VAL A 59 10.67 6.84 6.20
C VAL A 59 10.98 7.36 7.60
N ALA A 60 10.39 6.78 8.64
CA ALA A 60 10.66 7.17 10.03
C ALA A 60 12.16 7.05 10.36
N ARG A 61 12.78 5.90 10.03
CA ARG A 61 14.22 5.70 10.23
C ARG A 61 15.06 6.72 9.46
N SER A 62 14.65 7.12 8.27
CA SER A 62 15.39 8.10 7.45
C SER A 62 15.26 9.54 7.96
N LEU A 63 14.25 9.83 8.79
CA LEU A 63 14.03 11.15 9.40
C LEU A 63 14.78 11.31 10.72
N ASP A 64 15.04 10.20 11.43
CA ASP A 64 15.78 10.16 12.70
C ASP A 64 17.31 10.05 12.51
N ALA A 65 17.79 9.84 11.28
CA ALA A 65 19.20 9.74 10.90
C ALA A 65 19.75 11.06 10.37
#